data_AF-A0A4Q1CJI6-F1
#
_entry.id   AF-A0A4Q1CJI6-F1
#
_cell.length_a   1.000
_cell.length_b   1.000
_cell.length_c   1.000
_cell.angle_alpha   90.00
_cell.angle_beta   90.00
_cell.angle_gamma   90.00
#
_symmetry.space_group_name_H-M   'P 1'
#
loop_
_entity.id
_entity.type
_entity.pdbx_description
1 polymer ?
#
loop_
_entity_poly.entity_id
_entity_poly.type
_entity_poly.pdbx_seq_one_letter_code
_entity_poly.pdbx_strand_id
1 'polypeptide(L)'
;MQTIAERTVADLVTEDYRTADVFKKFGIDFCCGGKVTVSEICRKKNISYNELAEQLYSIGNETADNTTNFNEWQLDKLAQYIVEKHHSYVLNNIPVLLQYAHKVAQVHGNHRPEVIAIARLFDEVAEELAHHLQKEELILFPYVTQLAAASRNNVTLAAPNFGTVDNPIRMMEAEHEHAGDHFHEIAALSNNYNPPAEACNTYRVLYAKLKEFEDDLHTHIHLENNILFPKAKQLEQEVCAKAHL
;
A
#
# COMPACT_ATOMS: atom_id res chain seq x y z
N MET A 1 20.34 -4.34 -20.78
CA MET A 1 19.01 -3.94 -20.30
C MET A 1 18.30 -5.20 -19.84
N GLN A 2 17.89 -5.23 -18.58
CA GLN A 2 17.11 -6.33 -18.02
C GLN A 2 15.72 -6.32 -18.67
N THR A 3 15.20 -7.48 -19.05
CA THR A 3 13.88 -7.57 -19.68
C THR A 3 12.77 -7.33 -18.64
N ILE A 4 11.59 -6.83 -19.02
CA ILE A 4 10.46 -6.61 -18.07
C ILE A 4 10.16 -7.88 -17.26
N ALA A 5 10.29 -9.06 -17.88
CA ALA A 5 10.13 -10.38 -17.25
C ALA A 5 10.97 -10.59 -15.99
N GLU A 6 12.18 -10.03 -15.95
CA GLU A 6 13.17 -10.23 -14.88
C GLU A 6 13.12 -9.12 -13.83
N ARG A 7 12.39 -8.04 -14.09
CA ARG A 7 12.18 -6.95 -13.13
C ARG A 7 11.11 -7.33 -12.11
N THR A 8 11.21 -6.77 -10.91
CA THR A 8 10.16 -6.95 -9.91
C THR A 8 8.95 -6.07 -10.22
N VAL A 9 7.78 -6.49 -9.73
CA VAL A 9 6.54 -5.72 -9.86
C VAL A 9 6.69 -4.37 -9.17
N ALA A 10 7.23 -4.36 -7.95
CA ALA A 10 7.49 -3.14 -7.18
C ALA A 10 8.41 -2.17 -7.94
N ASP A 11 9.49 -2.65 -8.55
CA ASP A 11 10.42 -1.79 -9.30
C ASP A 11 9.74 -1.10 -10.47
N LEU A 12 8.81 -1.78 -11.15
CA LEU A 12 8.07 -1.21 -12.28
C LEU A 12 7.12 -0.10 -11.82
N VAL A 13 6.45 -0.29 -10.68
CA VAL A 13 5.55 0.73 -10.11
C VAL A 13 6.35 1.91 -9.54
N THR A 14 7.51 1.66 -8.93
CA THR A 14 8.38 2.73 -8.43
C THR A 14 8.95 3.59 -9.57
N GLU A 15 9.26 2.99 -10.73
CA GLU A 15 9.74 3.72 -11.91
C GLU A 15 8.62 4.47 -12.64
N ASP A 16 7.48 3.82 -12.85
CA ASP A 16 6.30 4.42 -13.46
C ASP A 16 5.05 4.03 -12.69
N TYR A 17 4.62 4.95 -11.82
CA TYR A 17 3.47 4.77 -10.93
C TYR A 17 2.19 4.35 -11.67
N ARG A 18 2.03 4.73 -12.95
CA ARG A 18 0.86 4.35 -13.76
C ARG A 18 0.75 2.83 -13.97
N THR A 19 1.86 2.12 -13.88
CA THR A 19 1.86 0.65 -14.03
C THR A 19 1.13 -0.06 -12.90
N ALA A 20 0.92 0.59 -11.74
CA ALA A 20 0.09 0.08 -10.65
C ALA A 20 -1.31 -0.32 -11.15
N ASP A 21 -1.95 0.51 -11.96
CA ASP A 21 -3.29 0.24 -12.47
C ASP A 21 -3.35 -0.98 -13.39
N VAL A 22 -2.25 -1.28 -14.10
CA VAL A 22 -2.14 -2.50 -14.90
C VAL A 22 -2.06 -3.70 -13.97
N PHE A 23 -1.15 -3.69 -12.98
CA PHE A 23 -1.05 -4.79 -12.03
C PHE A 23 -2.36 -5.03 -11.27
N LYS A 24 -3.07 -3.97 -10.84
CA LYS A 24 -4.40 -4.04 -10.23
C LYS A 24 -5.42 -4.77 -11.13
N LYS A 25 -5.47 -4.46 -12.44
CA LYS A 25 -6.37 -5.14 -13.39
C LYS A 25 -6.11 -6.64 -13.51
N PHE A 26 -4.87 -7.06 -13.34
CA PHE A 26 -4.47 -8.47 -13.35
C PHE A 26 -4.51 -9.12 -11.96
N GLY A 27 -4.96 -8.40 -10.93
CA GLY A 27 -4.98 -8.88 -9.55
C GLY A 27 -3.59 -9.17 -9.01
N ILE A 28 -2.56 -8.44 -9.45
CA ILE A 28 -1.17 -8.60 -9.01
C ILE A 28 -0.90 -7.58 -7.89
N ASP A 29 -0.44 -8.08 -6.75
CA ASP A 29 0.03 -7.26 -5.63
C ASP A 29 1.40 -6.65 -5.97
N PHE A 30 1.49 -5.33 -5.84
CA PHE A 30 2.69 -4.53 -6.12
C PHE A 30 3.23 -3.80 -4.87
N CYS A 31 2.60 -3.96 -3.70
CA CYS A 31 3.00 -3.31 -2.47
C CYS A 31 3.81 -4.26 -1.57
N CYS A 32 3.17 -5.20 -0.87
CA CYS A 32 3.81 -6.17 0.04
C CYS A 32 4.48 -7.31 -0.75
N GLY A 33 3.73 -7.92 -1.67
CA GLY A 33 4.19 -9.02 -2.53
C GLY A 33 5.01 -8.57 -3.75
N GLY A 34 5.26 -7.27 -3.92
CA GLY A 34 5.82 -6.69 -5.15
C GLY A 34 7.28 -7.06 -5.45
N LYS A 35 8.02 -7.66 -4.52
CA LYS A 35 9.44 -8.06 -4.69
C LYS A 35 9.63 -9.31 -5.57
N VAL A 36 8.56 -9.83 -6.16
CA VAL A 36 8.55 -10.94 -7.12
C VAL A 36 8.74 -10.43 -8.55
N THR A 37 9.38 -11.22 -9.42
CA THR A 37 9.53 -10.84 -10.84
C THR A 37 8.22 -10.97 -11.61
N VAL A 38 8.07 -10.20 -12.70
CA VAL A 38 6.90 -10.27 -13.58
C VAL A 38 6.70 -11.69 -14.13
N SER A 39 7.77 -12.35 -14.58
CA SER A 39 7.68 -13.73 -15.09
C SER A 39 7.23 -14.73 -14.03
N GLU A 40 7.73 -14.59 -12.80
CA GLU A 40 7.36 -15.47 -11.70
C GLU A 40 5.89 -15.29 -11.30
N ILE A 41 5.42 -14.04 -11.17
CA ILE A 41 4.03 -13.79 -10.79
C ILE A 41 3.05 -14.21 -11.88
N CYS A 42 3.40 -14.01 -13.16
CA CYS A 42 2.62 -14.54 -14.29
C CYS A 42 2.47 -16.05 -14.21
N ARG A 43 3.55 -16.79 -13.92
CA ARG A 43 3.51 -18.24 -13.76
C ARG A 43 2.66 -18.65 -12.55
N LYS A 44 2.83 -17.99 -11.41
CA LYS A 44 2.10 -18.31 -10.16
C LYS A 44 0.59 -18.10 -10.29
N LYS A 45 0.16 -17.01 -10.94
CA LYS A 45 -1.25 -16.65 -11.10
C LYS A 45 -1.87 -17.10 -12.43
N ASN A 46 -1.12 -17.85 -13.26
CA ASN A 46 -1.55 -18.30 -14.59
C ASN A 46 -2.02 -17.14 -15.49
N ILE A 47 -1.27 -16.03 -15.48
CA ILE A 47 -1.51 -14.83 -16.28
C ILE A 47 -0.65 -14.88 -17.54
N SER A 48 -1.21 -14.47 -18.68
CA SER A 48 -0.46 -14.31 -19.93
C SER A 48 0.59 -13.20 -19.79
N TYR A 49 1.86 -13.58 -19.81
CA TYR A 49 2.97 -12.61 -19.79
C TYR A 49 2.88 -11.63 -20.95
N ASN A 50 2.50 -12.10 -22.15
CA ASN A 50 2.44 -11.26 -23.34
C ASN A 50 1.37 -10.17 -23.21
N GLU A 51 0.17 -10.52 -22.70
CA GLU A 51 -0.92 -9.55 -22.50
C GLU A 51 -0.56 -8.51 -21.44
N LEU A 52 0.06 -8.94 -20.34
CA LEU A 52 0.53 -8.03 -19.29
C LEU A 52 1.62 -7.09 -19.82
N ALA A 53 2.62 -7.63 -20.51
CA ALA A 53 3.72 -6.85 -21.06
C ALA A 53 3.22 -5.82 -22.09
N GLU A 54 2.27 -6.19 -22.95
CA GLU A 54 1.67 -5.27 -23.94
C GLU A 54 0.97 -4.08 -23.27
N GLN A 55 0.22 -4.31 -22.18
CA GLN A 55 -0.40 -3.22 -21.42
C GLN A 55 0.63 -2.32 -20.72
N LEU A 56 1.68 -2.91 -20.14
CA LEU A 56 2.78 -2.14 -19.53
C LEU A 56 3.52 -1.28 -20.56
N TYR A 57 3.80 -1.82 -21.76
CA TYR A 57 4.44 -1.06 -22.84
C TYR A 57 3.55 0.07 -23.37
N SER A 58 2.23 -0.13 -23.39
CA SER A 58 1.28 0.87 -23.86
C SER A 58 1.30 2.14 -22.99
N ILE A 59 1.48 1.99 -21.67
CA ILE A 59 1.64 3.12 -20.74
C ILE A 59 2.90 3.93 -21.04
N GLY A 60 4.01 3.26 -21.34
CA GLY A 60 5.28 3.93 -21.66
C GLY A 60 5.21 4.80 -22.93
N ASN A 61 4.24 4.53 -23.82
CA ASN A 61 4.03 5.29 -25.05
C ASN A 61 3.06 6.47 -24.89
N GLU A 62 2.32 6.57 -23.78
CA GLU A 62 1.49 7.73 -23.47
C GLU A 62 2.39 8.90 -23.01
N THR A 63 2.20 10.08 -23.60
CA THR A 63 2.98 11.30 -23.30
C THR A 63 3.03 11.56 -21.80
N ALA A 64 4.24 11.50 -21.24
CA ALA A 64 4.59 11.60 -19.81
C ALA A 64 4.34 12.98 -19.17
N ASP A 65 3.39 13.75 -19.68
CA ASP A 65 3.28 15.20 -19.41
C ASP A 65 2.73 15.52 -18.00
N ASN A 66 2.47 14.51 -17.15
CA ASN A 66 1.96 14.72 -15.79
C ASN A 66 2.18 13.52 -14.82
N THR A 67 3.20 12.67 -15.04
CA THR A 67 3.45 11.54 -14.13
C THR A 67 4.27 11.97 -12.93
N THR A 68 3.70 11.83 -11.73
CA THR A 68 4.43 12.07 -10.48
C THR A 68 5.42 10.94 -10.22
N ASN A 69 6.72 11.23 -10.32
CA ASN A 69 7.78 10.31 -9.95
C ASN A 69 8.06 10.43 -8.44
N PHE A 70 7.36 9.64 -7.62
CA PHE A 70 7.59 9.62 -6.17
C PHE A 70 9.01 9.19 -5.79
N ASN A 71 9.73 8.50 -6.68
CA ASN A 71 11.10 8.12 -6.43
C ASN A 71 12.08 9.33 -6.42
N GLU A 72 11.66 10.50 -6.91
CA GLU A 72 12.47 11.72 -6.86
C GLU A 72 12.10 12.64 -5.69
N TRP A 73 11.06 12.28 -4.92
CA TRP A 73 10.58 13.12 -3.84
C TRP A 73 11.53 13.11 -2.64
N GLN A 74 11.61 14.25 -1.95
CA GLN A 74 12.26 14.34 -0.66
C GLN A 74 11.45 13.57 0.38
N LEU A 75 12.10 12.86 1.29
CA LEU A 75 11.42 11.95 2.22
C LEU A 75 10.43 12.64 3.15
N ASP A 76 10.76 13.84 3.62
CA ASP A 76 9.84 14.65 4.42
C ASP A 76 8.59 15.05 3.64
N LYS A 77 8.74 15.42 2.36
CA LYS A 77 7.61 15.70 1.47
C LYS A 77 6.77 14.45 1.17
N LEU A 78 7.41 13.30 0.95
CA LEU A 78 6.72 12.04 0.69
C LEU A 78 5.94 11.57 1.93
N ALA A 79 6.56 11.61 3.11
CA ALA A 79 5.89 11.28 4.37
C ALA A 79 4.68 12.21 4.62
N GLN A 80 4.86 13.53 4.42
CA GLN A 80 3.75 14.48 4.54
C GLN A 80 2.61 14.16 3.55
N TYR A 81 2.94 13.86 2.30
CA TYR A 81 1.94 13.50 1.29
C TYR A 81 1.18 12.23 1.65
N ILE A 82 1.85 11.21 2.16
CA ILE A 82 1.22 9.97 2.61
C ILE A 82 0.20 10.26 3.72
N VAL A 83 0.55 11.11 4.70
CA VAL A 83 -0.38 11.52 5.77
C VAL A 83 -1.58 12.31 5.21
N GLU A 84 -1.31 13.33 4.39
CA GLU A 84 -2.34 14.22 3.86
C GLU A 84 -3.29 13.52 2.89
N LYS A 85 -2.77 12.57 2.11
CA LYS A 85 -3.52 11.86 1.07
C LYS A 85 -4.14 10.57 1.59
N HIS A 86 -3.31 9.66 2.09
CA HIS A 86 -3.70 8.28 2.37
C HIS A 86 -4.19 8.11 3.81
N HIS A 87 -3.45 8.59 4.82
CA HIS A 87 -3.89 8.43 6.21
C HIS A 87 -5.21 9.17 6.45
N SER A 88 -5.31 10.39 5.92
CA SER A 88 -6.55 11.17 5.95
C SER A 88 -7.69 10.45 5.22
N TYR A 89 -7.43 9.78 4.10
CA TYR A 89 -8.44 8.98 3.41
C TYR A 89 -8.90 7.78 4.26
N VAL A 90 -7.96 7.01 4.81
CA VAL A 90 -8.22 5.84 5.65
C VAL A 90 -9.08 6.23 6.86
N LEU A 91 -8.66 7.24 7.63
CA LEU A 91 -9.36 7.70 8.82
C LEU A 91 -10.78 8.20 8.53
N ASN A 92 -10.99 8.85 7.38
CA ASN A 92 -12.31 9.35 6.98
C ASN A 92 -13.24 8.23 6.48
N ASN A 93 -12.70 7.18 5.84
CA ASN A 93 -13.52 6.13 5.24
C ASN A 93 -13.81 4.95 6.18
N ILE A 94 -12.93 4.64 7.15
CA ILE A 94 -13.15 3.56 8.12
C ILE A 94 -14.55 3.65 8.78
N PRO A 95 -14.99 4.78 9.38
CA PRO A 95 -16.28 4.85 10.06
C PRO A 95 -17.47 4.60 9.12
N VAL A 96 -17.35 4.98 7.85
CA VAL A 96 -18.38 4.80 6.83
C VAL A 96 -18.45 3.33 6.40
N LEU A 97 -17.29 2.71 6.17
CA LEU A 97 -17.20 1.30 5.80
C LEU A 97 -17.68 0.37 6.92
N LEU A 98 -17.34 0.64 8.19
CA LEU A 98 -17.85 -0.13 9.32
C LEU A 98 -19.38 -0.10 9.38
N GLN A 99 -19.99 1.07 9.21
CA GLN A 99 -21.45 1.21 9.17
C GLN A 99 -22.07 0.36 8.05
N TYR A 100 -21.50 0.40 6.84
CA TYR A 100 -22.00 -0.39 5.72
C TYR A 100 -21.78 -1.89 5.94
N ALA A 101 -20.59 -2.30 6.37
CA ALA A 101 -20.24 -3.70 6.60
C ALA A 101 -21.17 -4.33 7.63
N HIS A 102 -21.35 -3.67 8.77
CA HIS A 102 -22.24 -4.14 9.84
C HIS A 102 -23.70 -4.15 9.40
N LYS A 103 -24.15 -3.13 8.64
CA LYS A 103 -25.52 -3.09 8.14
C LYS A 103 -25.82 -4.24 7.18
N VAL A 104 -24.90 -4.51 6.26
CA VAL A 104 -25.05 -5.62 5.30
C VAL A 104 -25.01 -6.96 6.03
N ALA A 105 -24.06 -7.14 6.95
CA ALA A 105 -23.99 -8.34 7.79
C ALA A 105 -25.27 -8.58 8.59
N GLN A 106 -25.82 -7.54 9.22
CA GLN A 106 -27.04 -7.63 10.01
C GLN A 106 -28.26 -8.03 9.16
N VAL A 107 -28.42 -7.45 7.97
CA VAL A 107 -29.61 -7.66 7.13
C VAL A 107 -29.52 -8.95 6.31
N HIS A 108 -28.33 -9.27 5.80
CA HIS A 108 -28.14 -10.37 4.84
C HIS A 108 -27.43 -11.59 5.42
N GLY A 109 -26.77 -11.48 6.57
CA GLY A 109 -25.90 -12.51 7.14
C GLY A 109 -26.56 -13.88 7.35
N ASN A 110 -27.87 -13.93 7.61
CA ASN A 110 -28.60 -15.19 7.75
C ASN A 110 -28.61 -16.02 6.45
N HIS A 111 -28.63 -15.37 5.28
CA HIS A 111 -28.65 -16.03 3.98
C HIS A 111 -27.30 -15.96 3.26
N ARG A 112 -26.42 -15.06 3.72
CA ARG A 112 -25.12 -14.72 3.13
C ARG A 112 -24.07 -14.68 4.24
N PRO A 113 -23.67 -15.82 4.83
CA PRO A 113 -22.71 -15.83 5.94
C PRO A 113 -21.37 -15.16 5.59
N GLU A 114 -20.99 -15.10 4.31
CA GLU A 114 -19.80 -14.41 3.82
C GLU A 114 -19.78 -12.92 4.20
N VAL A 115 -20.93 -12.23 4.27
CA VAL A 115 -20.95 -10.81 4.64
C VAL A 115 -20.69 -10.58 6.13
N ILE A 116 -20.91 -11.60 6.98
CA ILE A 116 -20.54 -11.55 8.39
C ILE A 116 -19.02 -11.68 8.52
N ALA A 117 -18.40 -12.59 7.76
CA ALA A 117 -16.95 -12.74 7.74
C ALA A 117 -16.25 -11.48 7.22
N ILE A 118 -16.76 -10.87 6.14
CA ILE A 118 -16.25 -9.60 5.63
C ILE A 118 -16.33 -8.48 6.68
N ALA A 119 -17.45 -8.38 7.40
CA ALA A 119 -17.59 -7.37 8.45
C ALA A 119 -16.56 -7.56 9.57
N ARG A 120 -16.35 -8.80 10.03
CA ARG A 120 -15.34 -9.12 11.05
C ARG A 120 -13.92 -8.80 10.59
N LEU A 121 -13.55 -9.21 9.38
CA LEU A 121 -12.23 -8.92 8.81
C LEU A 121 -12.00 -7.41 8.69
N PHE A 122 -13.04 -6.66 8.30
CA PHE A 122 -12.92 -5.21 8.21
C PHE A 122 -12.86 -4.52 9.59
N ASP A 123 -13.49 -5.08 10.63
CA ASP A 123 -13.29 -4.61 12.00
C ASP A 123 -11.83 -4.74 12.44
N GLU A 124 -11.22 -5.89 12.15
CA GLU A 124 -9.80 -6.19 12.46
C GLU A 124 -8.87 -5.21 11.71
N VAL A 125 -9.07 -5.02 10.40
CA VAL A 125 -8.35 -4.02 9.60
C VAL A 125 -8.49 -2.60 10.17
N ALA A 126 -9.70 -2.20 10.56
CA ALA A 126 -9.97 -0.85 11.06
C ALA A 126 -9.26 -0.58 12.39
N GLU A 127 -9.25 -1.55 13.30
CA GLU A 127 -8.54 -1.43 14.58
C GLU A 127 -7.02 -1.38 14.38
N GLU A 128 -6.49 -2.24 13.52
CA GLU A 128 -5.05 -2.29 13.26
C GLU A 128 -4.55 -1.01 12.58
N LEU A 129 -5.24 -0.54 11.53
CA LEU A 129 -4.87 0.69 10.84
C LEU A 129 -4.92 1.90 11.78
N ALA A 130 -5.91 2.01 12.66
CA ALA A 130 -6.00 3.14 13.59
C ALA A 130 -4.75 3.27 14.49
N HIS A 131 -4.21 2.15 14.97
CA HIS A 131 -2.98 2.14 15.78
C HIS A 131 -1.72 2.25 14.92
N HIS A 132 -1.72 1.62 13.73
CA HIS A 132 -0.64 1.66 12.77
C HIS A 132 -0.30 3.09 12.37
N LEU A 133 -1.29 3.85 11.87
CA LEU A 133 -1.09 5.23 11.42
C LEU A 133 -0.56 6.14 12.53
N GLN A 134 -0.98 5.92 13.78
CA GLN A 134 -0.46 6.68 14.93
C GLN A 134 1.03 6.42 15.18
N LYS A 135 1.50 5.18 15.04
CA LYS A 135 2.93 4.87 15.19
C LYS A 135 3.74 5.54 14.10
N GLU A 136 3.21 5.59 12.88
CA GLU A 136 3.86 6.29 11.78
C GLU A 136 3.93 7.79 12.03
N GLU A 137 2.78 8.42 12.28
CA GLU A 137 2.67 9.88 12.41
C GLU A 137 3.36 10.44 13.66
N LEU A 138 3.38 9.69 14.77
CA LEU A 138 3.95 10.17 16.03
C LEU A 138 5.42 9.78 16.23
N ILE A 139 5.89 8.71 15.58
CA ILE A 139 7.23 8.15 15.82
C ILE A 139 8.04 8.07 14.53
N LEU A 140 7.60 7.28 13.56
CA LEU A 140 8.42 6.95 12.39
C LEU A 140 8.62 8.16 11.46
N PHE A 141 7.54 8.80 11.01
CA PHE A 141 7.61 9.91 10.06
C PHE A 141 8.28 11.17 10.64
N PRO A 142 8.09 11.52 11.92
CA PRO A 142 8.89 12.56 12.56
C PRO A 142 10.38 12.25 12.54
N TYR A 143 10.77 10.98 12.75
CA TYR A 143 12.17 10.58 12.66
C TYR A 143 12.71 10.64 11.23
N VAL A 144 11.93 10.19 10.23
CA VAL A 144 12.28 10.32 8.80
C VAL A 144 12.48 11.79 8.42
N THR A 145 11.64 12.69 8.94
CA THR A 145 11.77 14.14 8.74
C THR A 145 13.05 14.68 9.36
N GLN A 146 13.42 14.20 10.55
CA GLN A 146 14.69 14.57 11.20
C GLN A 146 15.89 14.09 10.40
N LEU A 147 15.87 12.87 9.85
CA LEU A 147 16.92 12.36 8.96
C LEU A 147 17.09 13.24 7.71
N ALA A 148 15.98 13.61 7.05
CA ALA A 148 15.99 14.48 5.88
C ALA A 148 16.59 15.87 6.20
N ALA A 149 16.20 16.46 7.35
CA ALA A 149 16.76 17.72 7.80
C ALA A 149 18.25 17.61 8.14
N ALA A 150 18.67 16.54 8.82
CA ALA A 150 20.06 16.31 9.20
C ALA A 150 20.96 16.17 7.97
N SER A 151 20.53 15.39 6.97
CA SER A 151 21.26 15.24 5.72
C SER A 151 21.43 16.56 4.97
N ARG A 152 20.37 17.37 4.82
CA ARG A 152 20.42 18.69 4.15
C ARG A 152 21.35 19.67 4.86
N ASN A 153 21.34 19.67 6.19
CA ASN A 153 22.17 20.56 7.00
C ASN A 153 23.57 20.00 7.27
N ASN A 154 23.88 18.80 6.76
CA ASN A 154 25.12 18.07 6.99
C ASN A 154 25.48 17.96 8.48
N VAL A 155 24.47 17.67 9.31
CA VAL A 155 24.62 17.43 10.76
C VAL A 155 24.36 15.96 11.08
N THR A 156 24.91 15.52 12.19
CA THR A 156 24.72 14.17 12.71
C THR A 156 23.49 14.13 13.62
N LEU A 157 22.76 13.02 13.57
CA LEU A 157 21.62 12.78 14.43
C LEU A 157 22.01 11.80 15.55
N ALA A 158 21.56 12.07 16.77
CA ALA A 158 21.69 11.10 17.85
C ALA A 158 20.84 9.85 17.56
N ALA A 159 21.29 8.70 18.06
CA ALA A 159 20.52 7.46 17.94
C ALA A 159 19.15 7.60 18.62
N PRO A 160 18.04 7.19 17.98
CA PRO A 160 16.73 7.21 18.58
C PRO A 160 16.60 6.17 19.70
N ASN A 161 15.63 6.36 20.60
CA ASN A 161 15.37 5.43 21.70
C ASN A 161 14.98 4.02 21.23
N PHE A 162 14.51 3.88 19.99
CA PHE A 162 14.20 2.60 19.37
C PHE A 162 15.38 2.00 18.58
N GLY A 163 16.60 2.52 18.75
CA GLY A 163 17.82 1.99 18.14
C GLY A 163 18.04 2.52 16.71
N THR A 164 17.44 1.88 15.72
CA THR A 164 17.56 2.25 14.29
C THR A 164 16.17 2.36 13.68
N VAL A 165 16.04 3.10 12.58
CA VAL A 165 14.79 3.24 11.82
C VAL A 165 14.27 1.91 11.29
N ASP A 166 15.15 0.92 11.10
CA ASP A 166 14.76 -0.43 10.67
C ASP A 166 13.82 -1.12 11.68
N ASN A 167 13.97 -0.86 12.98
CA ASN A 167 13.14 -1.47 14.02
C ASN A 167 11.65 -1.12 13.88
N PRO A 168 11.22 0.15 13.88
CA PRO A 168 9.83 0.50 13.62
C PRO A 168 9.39 0.12 12.21
N ILE A 169 10.24 0.23 11.18
CA ILE A 169 9.87 -0.15 9.81
C ILE A 169 9.49 -1.63 9.72
N ARG A 170 10.25 -2.54 10.33
CA ARG A 170 9.94 -3.98 10.30
C ARG A 170 8.58 -4.30 10.93
N MET A 171 8.17 -3.53 11.94
CA MET A 171 6.84 -3.64 12.52
C MET A 171 5.76 -3.16 11.53
N MET A 172 5.99 -2.01 10.86
CA MET A 172 5.04 -1.50 9.86
C MET A 172 4.88 -2.47 8.69
N GLU A 173 6.00 -3.00 8.16
CA GLU A 173 5.98 -3.99 7.07
C GLU A 173 5.19 -5.25 7.45
N ALA A 174 5.31 -5.75 8.69
CA ALA A 174 4.53 -6.90 9.15
C ALA A 174 3.03 -6.60 9.28
N GLU A 175 2.67 -5.39 9.70
CA GLU A 175 1.27 -4.96 9.77
C GLU A 175 0.67 -4.72 8.39
N HIS A 176 1.47 -4.26 7.43
CA HIS A 176 1.09 -4.17 6.02
C HIS A 176 0.78 -5.55 5.41
N GLU A 177 1.59 -6.56 5.71
CA GLU A 177 1.32 -7.93 5.29
C GLU A 177 -0.02 -8.44 5.85
N HIS A 178 -0.27 -8.20 7.15
CA HIS A 178 -1.51 -8.62 7.80
C HIS A 178 -2.76 -7.92 7.21
N ALA A 179 -2.70 -6.61 7.00
CA ALA A 179 -3.78 -5.86 6.35
C ALA A 179 -4.02 -6.36 4.92
N GLY A 180 -2.96 -6.64 4.16
CA GLY A 180 -3.04 -7.24 2.83
C GLY A 180 -3.71 -8.61 2.82
N ASP A 181 -3.37 -9.48 3.79
CA ASP A 181 -3.98 -10.81 3.93
C ASP A 181 -5.49 -10.73 4.23
N HIS A 182 -5.92 -9.80 5.09
CA HIS A 182 -7.33 -9.54 5.32
C HIS A 182 -8.06 -9.10 4.05
N PHE A 183 -7.47 -8.19 3.27
CA PHE A 183 -8.07 -7.73 2.01
C PHE A 183 -8.10 -8.83 0.94
N HIS A 184 -7.09 -9.70 0.87
CA HIS A 184 -7.14 -10.89 0.03
C HIS A 184 -8.33 -11.80 0.40
N GLU A 185 -8.59 -12.02 1.69
CA GLU A 185 -9.73 -12.81 2.14
C GLU A 185 -11.08 -12.11 1.84
N ILE A 186 -11.17 -10.79 2.09
CA ILE A 186 -12.35 -9.99 1.76
C ILE A 186 -12.64 -10.04 0.25
N ALA A 187 -11.62 -9.90 -0.60
CA ALA A 187 -11.75 -10.00 -2.05
C ALA A 187 -12.26 -11.39 -2.46
N ALA A 188 -11.74 -12.46 -1.87
CA ALA A 188 -12.22 -13.82 -2.14
C ALA A 188 -13.68 -14.02 -1.74
N LEU A 189 -14.05 -13.63 -0.52
CA LEU A 189 -15.41 -13.74 0.02
C LEU A 189 -16.43 -12.91 -0.77
N SER A 190 -16.00 -11.77 -1.31
CA SER A 190 -16.83 -10.85 -2.08
C SER A 190 -16.91 -11.17 -3.58
N ASN A 191 -16.35 -12.31 -4.02
CA ASN A 191 -16.19 -12.65 -5.43
C ASN A 191 -15.52 -11.50 -6.20
N ASN A 192 -14.39 -11.03 -5.69
CA ASN A 192 -13.65 -9.86 -6.17
C ASN A 192 -14.53 -8.60 -6.23
N TYR A 193 -15.23 -8.31 -5.14
CA TYR A 193 -16.15 -7.18 -5.00
C TYR A 193 -17.31 -7.16 -6.00
N ASN A 194 -17.72 -8.32 -6.52
CA ASN A 194 -18.87 -8.46 -7.40
C ASN A 194 -20.12 -8.88 -6.61
N PRO A 195 -21.01 -7.94 -6.25
CA PRO A 195 -22.19 -8.26 -5.47
C PRO A 195 -23.17 -9.10 -6.31
N PRO A 196 -23.97 -9.98 -5.68
CA PRO A 196 -24.95 -10.79 -6.40
C PRO A 196 -26.03 -9.92 -7.08
N ALA A 197 -26.73 -10.48 -8.07
CA ALA A 197 -27.69 -9.74 -8.89
C ALA A 197 -28.82 -9.09 -8.05
N GLU A 198 -29.25 -9.78 -7.00
CA GLU A 198 -30.28 -9.35 -6.06
C GLU A 198 -29.77 -8.42 -4.94
N ALA A 199 -28.47 -8.08 -4.92
CA ALA A 199 -27.89 -7.22 -3.90
C ALA A 199 -28.58 -5.84 -3.88
N CYS A 200 -28.99 -5.42 -2.68
CA CYS A 200 -29.53 -4.09 -2.46
C CYS A 200 -28.44 -3.00 -2.64
N ASN A 201 -28.86 -1.75 -2.79
CA ASN A 201 -27.93 -0.64 -3.03
C ASN A 201 -26.86 -0.51 -1.94
N THR A 202 -27.22 -0.70 -0.66
CA THR A 202 -26.26 -0.65 0.45
C THR A 202 -25.16 -1.70 0.31
N TYR A 203 -25.52 -2.90 -0.14
CA TYR A 203 -24.56 -3.98 -0.36
C TYR A 203 -23.63 -3.68 -1.54
N ARG A 204 -24.17 -3.13 -2.63
CA ARG A 204 -23.38 -2.69 -3.79
C ARG A 204 -22.40 -1.56 -3.42
N VAL A 205 -22.85 -0.61 -2.62
CA VAL A 205 -22.00 0.50 -2.11
C VAL A 205 -20.88 -0.03 -1.23
N LEU A 206 -21.17 -0.98 -0.33
CA LEU A 206 -20.13 -1.61 0.51
C LEU A 206 -19.00 -2.20 -0.35
N TYR A 207 -19.32 -3.03 -1.34
CA TYR A 207 -18.30 -3.68 -2.16
C TYR A 207 -17.51 -2.68 -3.00
N ALA A 208 -18.17 -1.67 -3.58
CA ALA A 208 -17.48 -0.61 -4.28
C ALA A 208 -16.52 0.17 -3.35
N LYS A 209 -16.95 0.47 -2.12
CA LYS A 209 -16.15 1.19 -1.13
C LYS A 209 -15.00 0.35 -0.58
N LEU A 210 -15.19 -0.94 -0.34
CA LEU A 210 -14.10 -1.84 0.07
C LEU A 210 -13.04 -1.93 -1.03
N LYS A 211 -13.45 -2.03 -2.29
CA LYS A 211 -12.53 -2.02 -3.41
C LYS A 211 -11.75 -0.70 -3.52
N GLU A 212 -12.45 0.44 -3.43
CA GLU A 212 -11.83 1.77 -3.45
C GLU A 212 -10.79 1.91 -2.31
N PHE A 213 -11.13 1.40 -1.13
CA PHE A 213 -10.26 1.44 0.04
C PHE A 213 -9.03 0.54 -0.11
N GLU A 214 -9.19 -0.70 -0.58
CA GLU A 214 -8.07 -1.59 -0.87
C GLU A 214 -7.15 -0.99 -1.96
N ASP A 215 -7.74 -0.40 -3.01
CA ASP A 215 -6.97 0.21 -4.09
C ASP A 215 -6.13 1.40 -3.61
N ASP A 216 -6.63 2.21 -2.66
CA ASP A 216 -5.87 3.29 -2.01
C ASP A 216 -4.80 2.74 -1.07
N LEU A 217 -5.15 1.73 -0.26
CA LEU A 217 -4.24 1.10 0.70
C LEU A 217 -3.05 0.43 0.01
N HIS A 218 -3.26 -0.23 -1.13
CA HIS A 218 -2.16 -0.78 -1.94
C HIS A 218 -1.19 0.31 -2.42
N THR A 219 -1.72 1.46 -2.84
CA THR A 219 -0.89 2.61 -3.24
C THR A 219 -0.13 3.16 -2.05
N HIS A 220 -0.81 3.40 -0.93
CA HIS A 220 -0.23 3.86 0.34
C HIS A 220 0.95 2.98 0.74
N ILE A 221 0.71 1.69 0.93
CA ILE A 221 1.73 0.72 1.36
C ILE A 221 2.86 0.63 0.35
N HIS A 222 2.59 0.75 -0.96
CA HIS A 222 3.66 0.77 -1.96
C HIS A 222 4.61 1.96 -1.78
N LEU A 223 4.07 3.17 -1.58
CA LEU A 223 4.89 4.37 -1.35
C LEU A 223 5.78 4.22 -0.11
N GLU A 224 5.30 3.51 0.90
CA GLU A 224 6.06 3.23 2.12
C GLU A 224 7.10 2.13 1.91
N ASN A 225 6.66 0.90 1.63
CA ASN A 225 7.50 -0.28 1.57
C ASN A 225 8.57 -0.20 0.48
N ASN A 226 8.25 0.43 -0.64
CA ASN A 226 9.10 0.41 -1.83
C ASN A 226 9.82 1.74 -2.10
N ILE A 227 9.47 2.83 -1.40
CA ILE A 227 10.10 4.14 -1.61
C ILE A 227 10.55 4.77 -0.28
N LEU A 228 9.63 5.10 0.62
CA LEU A 228 9.94 5.85 1.85
C LEU A 228 10.87 5.06 2.78
N PHE A 229 10.51 3.81 3.07
CA PHE A 229 11.23 2.97 4.03
C PHE A 229 12.64 2.60 3.58
N PRO A 230 12.87 2.09 2.34
CA PRO A 230 14.23 1.77 1.90
C PRO A 230 15.15 3.00 1.92
N LYS A 231 14.63 4.17 1.51
CA LYS A 231 15.40 5.41 1.51
C LYS A 231 15.66 5.95 2.91
N ALA A 232 14.71 5.81 3.84
CA ALA A 232 14.92 6.18 5.23
C ALA A 232 16.04 5.36 5.87
N LYS A 233 16.06 4.03 5.63
CA LYS A 233 17.13 3.14 6.10
C LYS A 233 18.49 3.55 5.53
N GLN A 234 18.56 3.85 4.24
CA GLN A 234 19.79 4.34 3.60
C GLN A 234 20.24 5.68 4.18
N LEU A 235 19.32 6.63 4.34
CA LEU A 235 19.62 7.96 4.83
C LEU A 235 20.12 7.95 6.28
N GLU A 236 19.56 7.09 7.14
CA GLU A 236 20.05 6.89 8.51
C GLU A 236 21.52 6.45 8.51
N GLN A 237 21.90 5.50 7.65
CA GLN A 237 23.29 5.07 7.52
C GLN A 237 24.21 6.22 7.10
N GLU A 238 23.80 7.04 6.14
CA GLU A 238 24.58 8.18 5.66
C GLU A 238 24.74 9.29 6.71
N VAL A 239 23.69 9.58 7.48
CA VAL A 239 23.67 10.63 8.51
C VAL A 239 24.41 10.19 9.78
N CYS A 240 24.27 8.93 10.19
CA CYS A 240 24.91 8.41 11.40
C CYS A 240 26.37 7.97 11.16
N ALA A 241 26.75 7.55 9.95
CA ALA A 241 28.16 7.26 9.62
C ALA A 241 29.04 8.52 9.72
N LYS A 242 28.49 9.70 9.41
CA LYS A 242 29.18 10.99 9.58
C LYS A 242 29.47 11.35 11.04
N ALA A 243 28.90 10.65 12.02
CA ALA A 243 29.16 10.89 13.46
C ALA A 243 30.47 10.26 13.97
N HIS A 244 31.13 9.43 13.16
CA HIS A 244 32.35 8.72 13.52
C HIS A 244 33.60 9.23 12.79
N LEU A 245 33.49 10.37 12.07
CA LEU A 245 34.59 11.11 11.44
C LEU A 245 34.70 12.50 12.05
#